data_AF-A0AAP0FZM8-F1
#
_entry.id   AF-A0AAP0FZM8-F1
#
_cell.length_a   1.000
_cell.length_b   1.000
_cell.length_c   1.000
_cell.angle_alpha   90.00
_cell.angle_beta   90.00
_cell.angle_gamma   90.00
#
_symmetry.space_group_name_H-M   'P 1'
#
loop_
_entity.id
_entity.type
_entity.pdbx_description
1 polymer ?
#
loop_
_entity_poly.entity_id
_entity_poly.type
_entity_poly.pdbx_seq_one_letter_code
_entity_poly.pdbx_strand_id
1 'polypeptide(L)' 'MQFGVTFHLKESEGIPRAVIVKNLHPAEFFLKSITVDDFPGKGLIHFDCNSWVYNVNKYTYDRVFFSNDVIPTIT' A
#
# COMPACT_ATOMS: atom_id res chain seq x y z
N MET A 1 -10.28 -5.82 12.21
CA MET A 1 -8.98 -5.71 12.89
C MET A 1 -8.12 -4.74 12.10
N GLN A 2 -7.46 -3.81 12.76
CA GLN A 2 -6.57 -2.82 12.15
C GLN A 2 -5.20 -2.94 12.82
N PHE A 3 -4.14 -2.69 12.07
CA PHE A 3 -2.77 -2.73 12.56
C PHE A 3 -2.08 -1.40 12.28
N GLY A 4 -1.32 -0.89 13.24
CA GLY A 4 -0.46 0.26 13.06
C GLY A 4 0.87 -0.16 12.42
N VAL A 5 1.29 0.57 11.40
CA VAL A 5 2.59 0.40 10.73
C VAL A 5 3.22 1.77 10.49
N THR A 6 4.54 1.84 10.57
CA THR A 6 5.30 3.08 10.33
C THR A 6 6.16 2.90 9.09
N PHE A 7 6.05 3.85 8.15
CA PHE A 7 6.93 3.94 7.00
C PHE A 7 7.98 5.02 7.24
N HIS A 8 9.23 4.74 6.86
CA HIS A 8 10.30 5.73 6.87
C HIS A 8 10.54 6.17 5.43
N LEU A 9 10.34 7.46 5.16
CA LEU A 9 10.50 8.07 3.85
C LEU A 9 11.38 9.31 4.00
N LYS A 10 12.26 9.54 3.03
CA LYS A 10 12.98 10.81 2.87
C LYS A 10 12.09 11.77 2.08
N GLU A 11 12.17 13.06 2.38
CA GLU A 11 11.42 14.09 1.66
C GLU A 11 11.65 14.03 0.13
N SER A 12 12.86 13.65 -0.30
CA SER A 12 13.23 13.49 -1.71
C SER A 12 12.50 12.33 -2.43
N GLU A 13 11.87 11.41 -1.70
CA GLU A 13 11.17 10.25 -2.28
C GLU A 13 9.73 10.60 -2.71
N GLY A 14 9.27 11.80 -2.38
CA GLY A 14 7.97 12.32 -2.80
C GLY A 14 6.78 11.55 -2.20
N ILE A 15 5.65 11.60 -2.91
CA ILE A 15 4.40 10.99 -2.46
C ILE A 15 4.34 9.52 -2.91
N PRO A 16 4.17 8.55 -1.99
CA PRO A 16 4.03 7.15 -2.36
C PRO A 16 2.73 6.91 -3.13
N ARG A 17 2.83 6.17 -4.24
CA ARG A 17 1.68 5.80 -5.10
C ARG A 17 1.49 4.30 -5.26
N ALA A 18 2.43 3.52 -4.77
CA ALA A 18 2.36 2.08 -4.74
C ALA A 18 3.00 1.55 -3.45
N VAL A 19 2.51 0.41 -2.97
CA VAL A 19 3.06 -0.32 -1.84
C VAL A 19 3.23 -1.79 -2.21
N ILE A 20 4.37 -2.37 -1.82
CA ILE A 20 4.61 -3.81 -1.93
C ILE A 20 4.23 -4.47 -0.61
N VAL A 21 3.42 -5.52 -0.66
CA VAL A 21 3.03 -6.31 0.50
C VAL A 21 3.54 -7.74 0.35
N LYS A 22 4.35 -8.19 1.31
CA LYS A 22 4.85 -9.57 1.37
C LYS A 22 4.31 -10.24 2.62
N ASN A 23 3.55 -11.32 2.42
CA ASN A 23 3.08 -12.14 3.54
C ASN A 23 4.14 -13.21 3.86
N LEU A 24 4.84 -13.07 4.98
CA LEU A 24 5.78 -14.08 5.48
C LEU A 24 5.10 -15.11 6.40
N HIS A 25 3.84 -14.91 6.75
CA HIS A 25 3.06 -15.82 7.59
C HIS A 25 2.60 -17.05 6.77
N PRO A 26 2.49 -18.25 7.36
CA PRO A 26 2.07 -19.45 6.62
C PRO A 26 0.66 -19.37 6.02
N ALA A 27 -0.29 -18.76 6.73
CA ALA A 27 -1.67 -18.58 6.28
C ALA A 27 -1.86 -17.29 5.47
N GLU A 28 -2.72 -17.33 4.46
CA GLU A 28 -3.20 -16.13 3.75
C GLU A 28 -4.08 -15.23 4.62
N PHE A 29 -4.15 -13.96 4.26
CA PHE A 29 -5.12 -13.02 4.81
C PHE A 29 -5.74 -12.17 3.70
N PHE A 30 -6.94 -11.66 3.94
CA PHE A 30 -7.58 -10.70 3.06
C PHE A 30 -7.19 -9.27 3.44
N LEU A 31 -6.44 -8.60 2.57
CA LEU A 31 -6.06 -7.20 2.74
C LEU A 31 -7.15 -6.32 2.14
N LYS A 32 -7.91 -5.65 3.00
CA LYS A 32 -8.97 -4.73 2.57
C LYS A 32 -8.40 -3.43 2.01
N SER A 33 -7.60 -2.73 2.82
CA SER A 33 -7.02 -1.45 2.45
C SER A 33 -5.75 -1.16 3.25
N ILE A 34 -4.93 -0.24 2.73
CA ILE A 34 -3.88 0.45 3.49
C ILE A 34 -4.22 1.94 3.46
N THR A 35 -4.03 2.62 4.58
CA THR A 35 -4.35 4.03 4.72
C THR A 35 -3.23 4.72 5.46
N VAL A 36 -2.73 5.82 4.88
CA VAL A 36 -1.76 6.71 5.50
C VAL A 36 -2.46 8.04 5.72
N ASP A 37 -2.69 8.37 6.98
CA ASP A 37 -3.30 9.64 7.39
C ASP A 37 -2.22 10.72 7.51
N ASP A 38 -2.62 11.98 7.33
CA ASP A 38 -1.80 13.18 7.56
C ASP A 38 -0.42 13.18 6.85
N PHE A 39 -0.34 12.63 5.63
CA PHE A 39 0.90 12.66 4.86
C PHE A 39 1.28 14.10 4.44
N PRO A 40 2.51 14.57 4.70
CA PRO A 40 2.93 15.93 4.33
C PRO A 40 2.71 16.25 2.85
N GLY A 41 2.03 17.35 2.56
CA GLY A 41 1.78 17.83 1.18
C GLY A 41 0.66 17.09 0.42
N LYS A 42 0.00 16.11 1.03
CA LYS A 42 -1.12 15.38 0.40
C LYS A 42 -2.31 15.12 1.32
N GLY A 43 -2.07 14.87 2.61
CA GLY A 43 -3.09 14.41 3.54
C GLY A 43 -3.31 12.90 3.43
N LEU A 44 -4.54 12.48 3.18
CA LEU A 44 -4.93 11.07 3.11
C LEU A 44 -4.36 10.38 1.87
N ILE A 45 -3.69 9.24 2.06
CA ILE A 45 -3.35 8.31 0.96
C ILE A 45 -4.07 6.99 1.21
N HIS A 46 -4.95 6.62 0.28
CA HIS A 46 -5.75 5.40 0.37
C HIS A 46 -5.39 4.42 -0.74
N PHE A 47 -5.06 3.19 -0.34
CA PHE A 47 -4.83 2.05 -1.22
C PHE A 47 -6.00 1.09 -1.03
N ASP A 48 -6.89 1.03 -2.03
CA ASP A 48 -8.04 0.11 -2.00
C ASP A 48 -7.60 -1.26 -2.54
N CYS A 49 -7.23 -2.16 -1.62
CA CYS A 49 -6.53 -3.39 -1.98
C CYS A 49 -7.47 -4.54 -2.35
N ASN A 50 -8.53 -4.74 -1.55
CA ASN A 50 -9.56 -5.79 -1.67
C ASN A 50 -9.07 -7.12 -2.28
N SER A 51 -7.99 -7.68 -1.71
CA SER A 51 -7.35 -8.88 -2.25
C SER A 51 -6.84 -9.81 -1.17
N TRP A 52 -6.90 -11.11 -1.46
CA TRP A 52 -6.15 -12.13 -0.73
C TRP A 52 -4.64 -11.96 -0.95
N VAL A 53 -3.86 -12.08 0.13
CA VAL A 53 -2.40 -12.07 0.12
C VAL A 53 -1.90 -13.39 0.71
N TYR A 54 -1.61 -14.33 -0.18
CA TYR A 54 -0.94 -15.59 0.16
C TYR A 54 0.51 -15.40 0.61
N ASN A 55 1.06 -16.41 1.28
CA ASN A 55 2.48 -16.49 1.61
C ASN A 55 3.37 -16.17 0.39
N VAL A 56 4.45 -15.41 0.60
CA VAL A 56 5.34 -14.92 -0.46
C VAL A 56 5.89 -16.04 -1.35
N ASN A 57 6.09 -17.25 -0.82
CA ASN A 57 6.60 -18.39 -1.57
C ASN A 57 5.62 -18.91 -2.65
N LYS A 58 4.36 -18.44 -2.64
CA LYS A 58 3.38 -18.77 -3.69
C LYS A 58 3.46 -17.84 -4.91
N TYR A 59 4.31 -16.81 -4.89
CA TYR A 59 4.48 -15.88 -6.01
C TYR A 59 5.91 -15.88 -6.54
N THR A 60 6.02 -15.68 -7.85
CA THR A 60 7.29 -15.34 -8.52
C THR A 60 7.47 -13.82 -8.67
N TYR A 61 6.54 -13.03 -8.13
CA TYR A 61 6.47 -11.58 -8.25
C TYR A 61 5.96 -10.96 -6.94
N ASP A 62 6.20 -9.65 -6.77
CA ASP A 62 5.74 -8.92 -5.61
C ASP A 62 4.27 -8.48 -5.77
N ARG A 63 3.50 -8.57 -4.68
CA ARG A 63 2.13 -8.03 -4.66
C ARG A 63 2.18 -6.53 -4.47
N VAL A 64 1.84 -5.80 -5.53
CA VAL A 64 1.82 -4.33 -5.56
C VAL A 64 0.37 -3.84 -5.49
N PHE A 65 0.13 -2.82 -4.67
CA PHE A 65 -1.16 -2.12 -4.58
C PHE A 65 -0.94 -0.64 -4.85
N PHE A 66 -1.80 -0.03 -5.65
CA PHE A 66 -1.70 1.39 -6.04
C PHE A 66 -2.65 2.26 -5.23
N SER A 67 -2.26 3.52 -5.01
CA SER A 67 -3.13 4.53 -4.41
C SER A 67 -4.24 4.91 -5.38
N ASN A 68 -5.45 5.16 -4.87
CA ASN A 68 -6.61 5.55 -5.70
C ASN A 68 -6.54 6.95 -6.30
N ASP A 69 -5.45 7.70 -6.07
CA ASP A 69 -5.29 9.03 -6.63
C ASP A 69 -5.21 8.98 -8.15
N VAL A 70 -6.25 9.49 -8.79
CA VAL A 70 -6.25 9.84 -10.20
C VAL A 70 -5.32 11.06 -10.34
N ILE A 71 -4.30 10.97 -11.18
CA ILE A 71 -3.57 12.18 -11.58
C ILE A 71 -4.62 13.05 -12.26
N PRO A 72 -4.88 14.30 -11.82
CA PRO A 72 -5.66 15.21 -12.63
C PRO A 72 -4.89 15.35 -13.94
N THR A 73 -5.40 14.77 -15.02
CA THR A 73 -4.88 15.02 -16.35
C THR A 73 -5.05 16.52 -16.55
N ILE A 74 -3.94 17.24 -16.56
CA ILE A 74 -3.96 18.69 -16.82
C ILE A 74 -4.45 18.84 -18.26
N THR A 75 -5.64 19.42 -18.43
CA THR A 75 -6.04 20.13 -19.66
C THR A 75 -5.21 21.39 -19.82
#